data_AF-A0A821FSA5-F1
#
_entry.id   AF-A0A821FSA5-F1
#
_cell.length_a   1.000
_cell.length_b   1.000
_cell.length_c   1.000
_cell.angle_alpha   90.00
_cell.angle_beta   90.00
_cell.angle_gamma   90.00
#
_symmetry.space_group_name_H-M   'P 1'
#
loop_
_entity.id
_entity.type
_entity.pdbx_description
1 polymer ?
#
loop_
_entity_poly.entity_id
_entity_poly.type
_entity_poly.pdbx_seq_one_letter_code
_entity_poly.pdbx_strand_id
1 'polypeptide(L)'
;MNNLNRFRHIIREGPDYVCISCRLALFRNQVIPFVEEKYIKPNMSYEIKKHIQCFFNYSSSTEPKWICKLCSDKIKKRQMSSRAILNKLKVCEVPPELKKLNNLEKHLIALRLPFMKIVN
;
A
#
# COMPACT_ATOMS: atom_id res chain seq x y z
N MET A 1 24.29 -4.35 -15.95
CA MET A 1 23.95 -4.95 -14.63
C MET A 1 22.72 -5.85 -14.84
N ASN A 2 22.79 -7.16 -14.58
CA ASN A 2 21.65 -8.07 -14.84
C ASN A 2 20.53 -7.88 -13.80
N ASN A 3 19.33 -8.40 -14.09
CA ASN A 3 18.15 -8.26 -13.23
C ASN A 3 18.34 -8.85 -11.83
N LEU A 4 19.11 -9.92 -11.70
CA LEU A 4 19.40 -10.56 -10.41
C LEU A 4 20.26 -9.67 -9.51
N ASN A 5 21.29 -9.04 -10.07
CA ASN A 5 22.15 -8.12 -9.33
C ASN A 5 21.38 -6.86 -8.90
N ARG A 6 20.49 -6.36 -9.75
CA ARG A 6 19.58 -5.26 -9.40
C ARG A 6 18.62 -5.66 -8.28
N PHE A 7 18.02 -6.85 -8.35
CA PHE A 7 17.16 -7.37 -7.31
C PHE A 7 17.89 -7.48 -5.97
N ARG A 8 19.03 -8.18 -5.96
CA ARG A 8 19.90 -8.34 -4.77
C ARG A 8 20.29 -7.01 -4.15
N HIS A 9 20.60 -6.01 -4.97
CA HIS A 9 20.92 -4.67 -4.49
C HIS A 9 19.72 -3.99 -3.83
N ILE A 10 18.52 -4.07 -4.44
CA ILE A 10 17.28 -3.50 -3.89
C ILE A 10 16.91 -4.14 -2.55
N ILE A 11 17.08 -5.46 -2.42
CA ILE A 11 16.71 -6.20 -1.21
C ILE A 11 17.84 -6.29 -0.18
N ARG A 12 18.99 -5.64 -0.43
CA ARG A 12 20.14 -5.65 0.47
C ARG A 12 19.78 -5.03 1.83
N GLU A 13 18.96 -3.99 1.78
CA GLU A 13 18.33 -3.40 2.95
C GLU A 13 16.95 -4.03 3.14
N GLY A 14 16.58 -4.29 4.39
CA GLY A 14 15.27 -4.85 4.72
C GLY A 14 14.12 -3.89 4.41
N PRO A 15 12.88 -4.37 4.49
CA PRO A 15 11.69 -3.52 4.32
C PRO A 15 11.42 -2.63 5.55
N ASP A 16 12.43 -1.94 6.07
CA ASP A 16 12.37 -1.23 7.36
C ASP A 16 11.65 0.13 7.30
N TYR A 17 11.10 0.49 6.13
CA TYR A 17 10.43 1.76 5.91
C TYR A 17 8.91 1.61 6.01
N VAL A 18 8.36 1.94 7.19
CA VAL A 18 6.93 1.81 7.46
C VAL A 18 6.14 2.97 6.86
N CYS A 19 5.21 2.66 5.95
CA CYS A 19 4.33 3.68 5.37
C CYS A 19 3.34 4.23 6.41
N ILE A 20 3.27 5.55 6.56
CA ILE A 20 2.37 6.20 7.51
C ILE A 20 0.87 6.00 7.19
N SER A 21 0.55 5.77 5.91
CA SER A 21 -0.83 5.58 5.46
C SER A 21 -1.35 4.15 5.56
N CYS A 22 -0.53 3.16 5.21
CA CYS A 22 -0.95 1.75 5.11
C CYS A 22 -0.20 0.82 6.07
N ARG A 23 0.79 1.34 6.79
CA ARG A 23 1.63 0.67 7.81
C ARG A 23 2.36 -0.58 7.34
N LEU A 24 2.41 -0.81 6.04
CA LEU A 24 3.27 -1.83 5.47
C LEU A 24 4.74 -1.42 5.61
N ALA A 25 5.54 -2.36 6.11
CA ALA A 25 6.98 -2.42 6.00
C ALA A 25 7.37 -2.57 4.52
N LEU A 26 8.20 -1.66 4.00
CA LEU A 26 8.53 -1.55 2.57
C LEU A 26 10.01 -1.28 2.38
N PHE A 27 10.52 -1.63 1.20
CA PHE A 27 11.90 -1.32 0.82
C PHE A 27 12.08 0.18 0.54
N ARG A 28 13.32 0.68 0.69
CA ARG A 28 13.65 2.09 0.47
C ARG A 28 13.17 2.63 -0.86
N ASN A 29 13.26 1.83 -1.92
CA ASN A 29 12.85 2.22 -3.27
C ASN A 29 11.32 2.30 -3.46
N GLN A 30 10.50 1.85 -2.50
CA GLN A 30 9.04 1.87 -2.55
C GLN A 30 8.42 3.04 -1.76
N VAL A 31 9.22 3.77 -0.99
CA VAL A 31 8.79 4.89 -0.16
C VAL A 31 9.40 6.21 -0.60
N ILE A 32 8.78 7.31 -0.17
CA ILE A 32 9.30 8.67 -0.26
C ILE A 32 9.08 9.37 1.10
N PRO A 33 9.86 10.41 1.42
CA PRO A 33 9.59 11.23 2.61
C PRO A 33 8.18 11.82 2.55
N PHE A 34 7.46 11.72 3.65
CA PHE A 34 6.16 12.35 3.82
C PHE A 34 6.36 13.81 4.23
N VAL A 35 5.75 14.72 3.47
CA VAL A 35 5.81 16.18 3.68
C VAL A 35 4.38 16.68 3.57
N GLU A 36 3.82 17.17 4.68
CA GLU A 36 2.39 17.44 4.86
C GLU A 36 1.84 18.40 3.81
N GLU A 37 2.59 19.47 3.56
CA GLU A 37 2.25 20.58 2.68
C GLU A 37 2.06 20.11 1.23
N LYS A 38 2.63 18.94 0.86
CA LYS A 38 2.44 18.36 -0.48
C LYS A 38 1.08 17.70 -0.66
N TYR A 39 0.37 17.39 0.43
CA TYR A 39 -0.84 16.57 0.40
C TYR A 39 -2.09 17.30 0.88
N ILE A 40 -1.98 18.28 1.78
CA ILE A 40 -3.14 19.08 2.23
C ILE A 40 -3.48 20.13 1.17
N LYS A 41 -4.70 20.04 0.62
CA LYS A 41 -5.24 21.00 -0.36
C LYS A 41 -6.66 21.44 0.04
N PRO A 42 -7.09 22.66 -0.34
CA PRO A 42 -8.40 23.20 0.08
C PRO A 42 -9.58 22.29 -0.31
N ASN A 43 -9.56 21.79 -1.54
CA ASN A 43 -10.67 21.07 -2.18
C ASN A 43 -10.63 19.54 -1.97
N MET A 44 -10.10 19.09 -0.83
CA MET A 44 -9.98 17.67 -0.51
C MET A 44 -11.17 17.20 0.33
N SER A 45 -11.64 15.96 0.10
CA SER A 45 -12.78 15.40 0.84
C SER A 45 -12.47 15.27 2.34
N TYR A 46 -13.51 15.28 3.18
CA TYR A 46 -13.37 15.16 4.63
C TYR A 46 -12.62 13.88 5.03
N GLU A 47 -12.91 12.77 4.36
CA GLU A 47 -12.30 11.46 4.63
C GLU A 47 -10.80 11.46 4.35
N ILE A 48 -10.36 12.10 3.25
CA ILE A 48 -8.94 12.17 2.90
C ILE A 48 -8.23 13.15 3.84
N LYS A 49 -8.87 14.26 4.22
CA LYS A 49 -8.33 15.21 5.21
C LYS A 49 -8.13 14.52 6.56
N LYS A 50 -9.15 13.81 7.04
CA LYS A 50 -9.09 13.00 8.27
C LYS A 50 -8.01 11.92 8.15
N HIS A 51 -7.86 11.30 6.98
CA HIS A 51 -6.82 10.31 6.72
C HIS A 51 -5.41 10.85 6.87
N ILE A 52 -5.14 12.03 6.31
CA ILE A 52 -3.88 12.72 6.49
C ILE A 52 -3.68 13.14 7.96
N GLN A 53 -4.70 13.70 8.60
CA GLN A 53 -4.63 14.17 9.99
C GLN A 53 -4.32 13.05 11.00
N CYS A 54 -4.82 11.84 10.78
CA CYS A 54 -4.50 10.69 11.63
C CYS A 54 -3.00 10.29 11.60
N PHE A 55 -2.23 10.73 10.61
CA PHE A 55 -0.79 10.49 10.56
C PHE A 55 -0.01 11.28 11.63
N PHE A 56 -0.59 12.34 12.17
CA PHE A 56 0.07 13.24 13.12
C PHE A 56 -0.15 12.78 14.55
N ASN A 57 -1.36 12.32 14.88
CA ASN A 57 -1.70 11.83 16.21
C ASN A 57 -0.97 10.53 16.59
N TYR A 58 -0.28 9.89 15.65
CA TYR A 58 0.36 8.59 15.87
C TYR A 58 1.84 8.67 16.26
N SER A 59 2.51 9.83 16.15
CA SER A 59 3.95 9.88 16.47
C SER A 59 4.37 11.22 17.07
N SER A 60 4.70 11.19 18.35
CA SER A 60 5.41 12.25 19.06
C SER A 60 6.92 12.27 18.74
N SER A 61 7.40 11.40 17.85
CA SER A 61 8.82 11.25 17.54
C SER A 61 9.26 12.16 16.38
N THR A 62 10.48 12.68 16.52
CA THR A 62 11.27 13.45 15.54
C THR A 62 11.73 12.61 14.34
N GLU A 63 11.27 11.37 14.21
CA GLU A 63 11.71 10.45 13.17
C GLU A 63 11.11 10.81 11.79
N PRO A 64 11.87 10.63 10.70
CA PRO A 64 11.38 10.89 9.36
C PRO A 64 10.21 9.96 9.02
N LYS A 65 9.07 10.57 8.67
CA LYS A 65 7.86 9.85 8.24
C LYS A 65 7.99 9.42 6.79
N TRP A 66 7.67 8.16 6.50
CA TRP A 66 7.69 7.60 5.14
C TRP A 66 6.28 7.37 4.63
N ILE A 67 6.06 7.61 3.33
CA ILE A 67 4.82 7.24 2.63
C ILE A 67 5.18 6.41 1.40
N CYS A 68 4.46 5.30 1.20
CA CYS A 68 4.67 4.49 0.00
C CYS A 68 4.18 5.21 -1.26
N LYS A 69 4.84 4.96 -2.38
CA LYS A 69 4.52 5.59 -3.68
C LYS A 69 3.04 5.44 -4.04
N LEU A 70 2.47 4.25 -3.82
CA LEU A 70 1.05 3.98 -4.07
C LEU A 70 0.10 4.87 -3.24
N CYS A 71 0.34 4.99 -1.93
CA CYS A 71 -0.49 5.83 -1.08
C CYS A 71 -0.33 7.31 -1.43
N SER A 72 0.90 7.76 -1.70
CA SER A 72 1.16 9.11 -2.22
C SER A 72 0.34 9.39 -3.47
N ASP A 73 0.38 8.49 -4.46
CA ASP A 73 -0.29 8.69 -5.74
C ASP A 73 -1.82 8.70 -5.59
N LYS A 74 -2.36 7.86 -4.72
CA LYS A 74 -3.80 7.84 -4.40
C LYS A 74 -4.24 9.15 -3.74
N ILE A 75 -3.52 9.64 -2.73
CA ILE A 75 -3.83 10.91 -2.07
C ILE A 75 -3.74 12.08 -3.07
N LYS A 76 -2.70 12.12 -3.90
CA LYS A 76 -2.56 13.16 -4.96
C LYS A 76 -3.72 13.15 -5.95
N LYS A 77 -4.27 11.97 -6.25
CA LYS A 77 -5.47 11.77 -7.07
C LYS A 77 -6.79 11.99 -6.32
N ARG A 78 -6.75 12.43 -5.06
CA ARG A 78 -7.92 12.59 -4.18
C ARG A 78 -8.71 11.29 -4.02
N GLN A 79 -8.00 10.16 -3.91
CA GLN A 79 -8.58 8.84 -3.70
C GLN A 79 -8.06 8.25 -2.40
N MET A 80 -8.92 7.52 -1.68
CA MET A 80 -8.49 6.67 -0.58
C MET A 80 -7.69 5.48 -1.13
N SER A 81 -6.54 5.18 -0.54
CA SER A 81 -5.81 3.96 -0.89
C SER A 81 -6.60 2.74 -0.39
N SER A 82 -6.75 1.71 -1.21
CA SER A 82 -7.37 0.44 -0.78
C SER A 82 -6.61 -0.24 0.36
N ARG A 83 -5.32 0.10 0.51
CA ARG A 83 -4.45 -0.40 1.58
C ARG A 83 -4.45 0.52 2.82
N ALA A 84 -5.18 1.64 2.80
CA ALA A 84 -5.23 2.55 3.94
C ALA A 84 -5.90 1.87 5.13
N ILE A 85 -5.26 1.95 6.31
CA ILE A 85 -5.84 1.40 7.55
C ILE A 85 -7.17 2.06 7.87
N LEU A 86 -7.30 3.36 7.62
CA LEU A 86 -8.52 4.11 7.92
C LEU A 86 -9.73 3.72 7.07
N ASN A 87 -9.51 3.09 5.91
CA ASN A 87 -10.59 2.46 5.17
C ASN A 87 -11.00 1.10 5.77
N LYS A 88 -10.51 0.75 6.97
CA LYS A 88 -10.71 -0.56 7.63
C LYS A 88 -10.33 -1.76 6.75
N LEU A 89 -9.38 -1.56 5.84
CA LEU A 89 -9.04 -2.53 4.79
C LEU A 89 -10.26 -3.00 3.97
N LYS A 90 -11.28 -2.12 3.84
CA LYS A 90 -12.49 -2.41 3.08
C LYS A 90 -12.11 -2.74 1.65
N VAL A 91 -12.39 -3.99 1.28
CA VAL A 91 -12.26 -4.49 -0.08
C VAL A 91 -13.51 -4.09 -0.85
N CYS A 92 -13.37 -3.86 -2.15
CA CYS A 92 -14.53 -3.73 -3.03
C CYS A 92 -15.38 -5.01 -2.94
N GLU A 93 -16.69 -4.89 -3.13
CA GLU A 93 -17.52 -6.08 -3.25
C GLU A 93 -17.03 -6.95 -4.42
N VAL A 94 -17.08 -8.27 -4.23
CA VAL A 94 -16.75 -9.20 -5.31
C VAL A 94 -17.78 -8.99 -6.43
N PRO A 95 -17.34 -8.68 -7.66
CA PRO A 95 -18.22 -8.54 -8.81
C PRO A 95 -19.12 -9.77 -8.98
N PRO A 96 -20.40 -9.60 -9.37
CA PRO A 96 -21.34 -10.72 -9.52
C PRO A 96 -20.82 -11.83 -10.44
N GLU A 97 -20.05 -11.48 -11.47
CA GLU A 97 -19.42 -12.40 -12.41
C GLU A 97 -18.41 -13.30 -11.70
N LEU A 98 -17.61 -12.73 -10.79
CA LEU A 98 -16.61 -13.48 -10.03
C LEU A 98 -17.22 -14.35 -8.93
N LYS A 99 -18.42 -14.00 -8.43
CA LYS A 99 -19.14 -14.82 -7.44
C LYS A 99 -19.56 -16.18 -8.00
N LYS A 100 -19.82 -16.27 -9.31
CA LYS A 100 -20.29 -17.48 -10.00
C LYS A 100 -19.18 -18.47 -10.35
N LEU A 101 -17.91 -18.06 -10.25
CA LEU A 101 -16.78 -18.91 -10.63
C LEU A 101 -16.64 -20.11 -9.69
N ASN A 102 -16.40 -21.27 -10.30
CA ASN A 102 -16.04 -22.50 -9.58
C ASN A 102 -14.59 -22.43 -9.04
N ASN A 103 -14.17 -23.43 -8.27
CA ASN A 103 -12.85 -23.44 -7.64
C ASN A 103 -11.70 -23.44 -8.65
N LEU A 104 -11.85 -24.11 -9.79
CA LEU A 104 -10.82 -24.15 -10.84
C LEU A 104 -10.67 -22.77 -11.49
N GLU A 105 -11.77 -22.16 -11.90
CA GLU A 105 -11.79 -20.84 -12.54
C GLU A 105 -11.19 -19.76 -11.62
N LYS A 106 -11.53 -19.80 -10.33
CA LYS A 106 -10.95 -18.90 -9.32
C LYS A 106 -9.43 -19.03 -9.23
N HIS A 107 -8.90 -20.26 -9.33
CA HIS A 107 -7.44 -20.48 -9.36
C HIS A 107 -6.81 -19.94 -10.64
N LEU A 108 -7.45 -20.10 -11.79
CA LEU A 108 -6.94 -19.63 -13.08
C LEU A 108 -6.83 -18.10 -13.14
N ILE A 109 -7.73 -17.37 -12.46
CA ILE A 109 -7.72 -15.89 -12.44
C ILE A 109 -6.99 -15.29 -11.23
N ALA A 110 -6.43 -16.11 -10.34
CA ALA A 110 -5.80 -15.63 -9.12
C ALA A 110 -4.54 -14.80 -9.44
N LEU A 111 -4.51 -13.55 -8.98
CA LEU A 111 -3.34 -12.66 -9.16
C LEU A 111 -2.07 -13.23 -8.50
N ARG A 112 -2.24 -14.06 -7.47
CA ARG A 112 -1.17 -14.78 -6.79
C ARG A 112 -1.53 -16.25 -6.85
N LEU A 113 -0.76 -17.01 -7.61
CA LEU A 113 -0.85 -18.46 -7.55
C LEU A 113 -0.46 -18.88 -6.13
N PRO A 114 -1.35 -19.52 -5.34
CA PRO A 114 -0.88 -20.22 -4.17
C PRO A 114 0.14 -21.23 -4.68
N PHE A 115 1.40 -21.10 -4.28
CA PHE A 115 2.39 -22.12 -4.56
C PHE A 115 1.83 -23.40 -3.96
N MET A 116 1.41 -24.33 -4.83
CA MET A 116 0.89 -25.62 -4.39
C MET A 116 1.94 -26.21 -3.45
N LYS A 117 1.49 -26.64 -2.27
CA LYS A 117 2.32 -27.45 -1.37
C LYS A 117 2.87 -28.60 -2.24
N ILE A 118 4.19 -28.66 -2.40
CA ILE A 118 4.82 -29.87 -2.92
C ILE A 118 4.56 -30.92 -1.86
N VAL A 119 3.58 -31.77 -2.11
CA VAL A 119 3.34 -32.96 -1.30
C VAL A 119 4.46 -33.92 -1.66
N ASN A 120 5.41 -34.09 -0.74
CA ASN A 120 6.31 -35.23 -0.73
C ASN A 120 5.59 -36.41 -0.10
#